data_AF-A0A7J9LCZ5-F1
#
_entry.id   AF-A0A7J9LCZ5-F1
#
_cell.length_a   1.000
_cell.length_b   1.000
_cell.length_c   1.000
_cell.angle_alpha   90.00
_cell.angle_beta   90.00
_cell.angle_gamma   90.00
#
_symmetry.space_group_name_H-M   'P 1'
#
loop_
_entity.id
_entity.type
_entity.pdbx_description
1 polymer ?
#
loop_
_entity_poly.entity_id
_entity_poly.type
_entity_poly.pdbx_seq_one_letter_code
_entity_poly.pdbx_strand_id
1 'polypeptide(L)' 'MEKTLTALWKMLETLYVTKSLINRLVLKQRLFTFCMNEGWLLRDYISQFITLLNDLKNVEVQIDDED' A
#
# COMPACT_ATOMS: atom_id res chain seq x y z
N MET A 1 -18.39 -31.00 1.73
CA MET A 1 -17.33 -30.40 2.55
C MET A 1 -16.76 -29.15 1.86
N GLU A 2 -17.61 -28.37 1.16
CA GLU A 2 -17.17 -27.26 0.28
C GLU A 2 -17.47 -25.88 0.88
N LYS A 3 -18.48 -25.77 1.76
CA LYS A 3 -18.88 -24.50 2.39
C LYS A 3 -17.75 -23.83 3.19
N THR A 4 -16.84 -24.61 3.78
CA THR A 4 -15.75 -24.09 4.60
C THR A 4 -14.60 -23.54 3.77
N LEU A 5 -14.27 -24.17 2.64
CA LEU A 5 -13.17 -23.71 1.77
C LEU A 5 -13.51 -22.38 1.09
N THR A 6 -14.74 -22.25 0.56
CA THR A 6 -15.21 -20.99 -0.02
C THR A 6 -15.30 -19.87 1.03
N ALA A 7 -15.71 -20.19 2.26
CA ALA A 7 -15.74 -19.21 3.35
C ALA A 7 -14.33 -18.75 3.76
N LEU A 8 -13.37 -19.67 3.84
CA LEU A 8 -11.97 -19.35 4.12
C LEU A 8 -11.34 -18.51 3.00
N TRP A 9 -11.62 -18.84 1.74
CA TRP A 9 -11.13 -18.07 0.58
C TRP A 9 -11.65 -16.63 0.59
N LYS A 10 -12.97 -16.44 0.79
CA LYS A 10 -13.57 -15.10 0.91
C LYS A 10 -13.04 -14.30 2.09
N MET A 11 -12.76 -14.95 3.22
CA MET A 11 -12.19 -14.29 4.38
C MET A 11 -10.75 -13.84 4.11
N LEU A 12 -9.97 -14.65 3.39
CA LEU A 12 -8.61 -14.31 2.97
C LEU A 12 -8.60 -13.12 1.99
N GLU A 13 -9.46 -13.17 0.99
CA GLU A 13 -9.67 -12.10 -0.01
C GLU A 13 -10.07 -10.79 0.68
N THR A 14 -11.07 -10.83 1.58
CA THR A 14 -11.49 -9.65 2.35
C THR A 14 -10.37 -9.10 3.22
N LEU A 15 -9.60 -9.97 3.91
CA LEU A 15 -8.46 -9.56 4.73
C LEU A 15 -7.35 -8.92 3.89
N TYR A 16 -7.06 -9.49 2.72
CA TYR A 16 -6.02 -9.00 1.81
C TYR A 16 -6.42 -7.65 1.20
N VAL A 17 -7.65 -7.50 0.73
CA VAL A 17 -8.22 -6.24 0.22
C VAL A 17 -8.27 -5.17 1.31
N THR A 18 -8.68 -5.53 2.52
CA THR A 18 -8.70 -4.59 3.65
C THR A 18 -7.26 -4.15 4.01
N LYS A 19 -6.30 -5.08 3.97
CA LYS A 19 -4.89 -4.80 4.22
C LYS A 19 -4.26 -3.94 3.11
N SER A 20 -4.61 -4.14 1.85
CA SER A 20 -4.15 -3.29 0.73
C SER A 20 -4.77 -1.89 0.82
N LEU A 21 -6.05 -1.78 1.18
CA LEU A 21 -6.73 -0.50 1.43
C LEU A 21 -6.11 0.26 2.61
N ILE A 22 -5.85 -0.41 3.73
CA ILE A 22 -5.16 0.18 4.90
C ILE A 22 -3.73 0.55 4.53
N ASN A 23 -2.99 -0.30 3.82
CA ASN A 23 -1.65 0.01 3.35
C ASN A 23 -1.64 1.23 2.44
N ARG A 24 -2.59 1.33 1.50
CA ARG A 24 -2.75 2.49 0.61
C ARG A 24 -3.05 3.75 1.41
N LEU A 25 -3.93 3.67 2.40
CA LEU A 25 -4.26 4.81 3.26
C LEU A 25 -3.04 5.27 4.08
N VAL A 26 -2.29 4.34 4.66
CA VAL A 26 -1.06 4.65 5.42
C VAL A 26 0.01 5.24 4.52
N LEU A 27 0.19 4.73 3.30
CA LEU A 27 1.16 5.26 2.34
C LEU A 27 0.77 6.67 1.87
N LYS A 28 -0.52 6.91 1.58
CA LYS A 28 -1.01 8.27 1.28
C LYS A 28 -0.79 9.21 2.46
N GLN A 29 -1.13 8.80 3.68
CA GLN A 29 -0.89 9.60 4.87
C GLN A 29 0.60 9.94 5.03
N ARG A 30 1.48 8.95 4.88
CA ARG A 30 2.93 9.16 4.90
C ARG A 30 3.37 10.17 3.86
N LEU A 31 2.90 10.06 2.62
CA LEU A 31 3.20 11.00 1.53
C LEU A 31 2.74 12.42 1.84
N PHE A 32 1.52 12.60 2.37
CA PHE A 32 0.99 13.91 2.77
C PHE A 32 1.71 14.49 3.98
N THR A 33 2.24 13.65 4.88
CA THR A 33 3.08 14.08 6.02
C THR A 33 4.57 14.10 5.70
N PHE A 34 4.97 13.75 4.48
CA PHE A 34 6.37 13.67 4.09
C PHE A 34 6.89 15.07 3.81
N CYS A 35 7.35 15.75 4.86
CA CYS A 35 7.99 17.05 4.77
C CYS A 35 9.52 16.90 4.88
N MET A 36 10.25 17.62 4.05
CA MET A 36 11.71 17.67 4.11
C MET A 36 12.14 18.49 5.35
N ASN A 37 12.92 17.90 6.24
CA ASN A 37 13.50 18.60 7.38
C ASN A 37 14.80 19.33 6.99
N GLU A 38 15.07 20.48 7.61
CA GLU A 38 16.34 21.18 7.44
C GLU A 38 17.51 20.28 7.87
N GLY A 39 18.47 20.10 6.95
CA GLY A 39 19.62 19.20 7.13
C GLY A 39 19.55 17.89 6.33
N TRP A 40 18.43 17.61 5.67
CA TRP A 40 18.38 16.49 4.71
C TRP A 40 19.08 16.83 3.39
N LEU A 41 19.90 15.90 2.92
CA LEU A 41 20.44 15.96 1.56
C LEU A 41 19.27 15.78 0.58
N LEU A 42 19.08 16.76 -0.32
CA LEU A 42 18.02 16.74 -1.33
C LEU A 42 18.00 15.43 -2.14
N ARG A 43 19.18 14.84 -2.38
CA ARG A 43 19.32 13.54 -3.06
C ARG A 43 18.66 12.40 -2.28
N ASP A 44 18.87 12.33 -0.97
CA ASP A 44 18.31 11.28 -0.12
C ASP A 44 16.80 11.47 0.05
N TYR A 45 16.36 12.74 0.12
CA TYR A 45 14.93 13.08 0.10
C TYR A 45 14.25 12.60 -1.19
N ILE A 46 14.83 12.92 -2.36
CA ILE A 46 14.30 12.49 -3.67
C ILE A 46 14.30 10.96 -3.78
N SER A 47 15.37 10.30 -3.32
CA SER A 47 15.45 8.84 -3.31
C SER A 47 14.33 8.21 -2.49
N GLN A 48 14.13 8.67 -1.24
CA GLN A 48 13.04 8.18 -0.38
C GLN A 48 11.66 8.48 -0.97
N PHE A 49 11.47 9.64 -1.59
CA PHE A 49 10.21 10.00 -2.24
C PHE A 49 9.91 9.08 -3.44
N ILE A 50 10.93 8.75 -4.27
CA ILE A 50 10.81 7.81 -5.38
C ILE A 50 10.49 6.40 -4.87
N THR A 51 11.13 5.95 -3.79
CA THR A 51 10.81 4.66 -3.15
C THR A 51 9.37 4.64 -2.66
N LEU A 52 8.92 5.70 -1.99
CA LEU A 52 7.54 5.79 -1.48
C LEU A 52 6.51 5.76 -2.63
N LEU A 53 6.82 6.40 -3.76
CA LEU A 53 6.02 6.36 -4.99
C LEU A 53 5.99 4.95 -5.61
N ASN A 54 7.11 4.24 -5.66
CA ASN A 54 7.17 2.86 -6.14
C ASN A 54 6.40 1.91 -5.22
N ASP A 55 6.49 2.08 -3.90
CA ASP A 55 5.70 1.30 -2.94
C ASP A 55 4.21 1.56 -3.11
N LEU A 56 3.82 2.82 -3.32
CA LEU A 56 2.43 3.19 -3.64
C LEU A 56 1.96 2.52 -4.93
N LYS A 57 2.77 2.58 -5.99
CA LYS A 57 2.46 1.96 -7.28
C LYS A 57 2.38 0.44 -7.18
N ASN A 58 3.24 -0.20 -6.40
CA ASN A 58 3.18 -1.66 -6.19
C ASN A 58 1.93 -2.08 -5.41
N VAL A 59 1.53 -1.30 -4.40
CA VAL A 59 0.29 -1.54 -3.66
C VAL A 59 -0.94 -1.24 -4.52
N GLU A 60 -0.86 -0.26 -5.43
CA GLU A 60 -1.92 0.05 -6.40
C GLU A 60 -2.02 -1.01 -7.50
N VAL A 61 -0.90 -1.56 -7.99
CA VAL A 61 -0.86 -2.66 -8.97
C VAL A 61 -1.27 -4.01 -8.36
N GLN A 62 -1.17 -4.18 -7.03
CA GLN A 62 -1.76 -5.33 -6.33
C GLN A 62 -3.28 -5.22 -6.17
N ILE A 63 -3.85 -4.03 -6.41
CA ILE A 63 -5.28 -3.83 -6.63
C ILE A 63 -5.45 -3.84 -8.15
N ASP A 64 -5.13 -4.98 -8.79
CA ASP A 64 -5.69 -5.26 -10.10
C ASP A 64 -7.17 -5.46 -9.84
N ASP A 65 -7.96 -4.51 -10.33
CA ASP A 65 -9.43 -4.47 -10.30
C ASP A 65 -9.98 -5.69 -11.07
N GLU A 66 -9.83 -6.90 -10.55
CA GLU A 66 -10.65 -8.05 -10.96
C GLU A 66 -11.99 -7.98 -10.22
N ASP A 67 -12.90 -7.19 -10.79
CA ASP A 67 -14.31 -7.56 -10.91
C ASP A 67 -14.49 -8.41 -12.20
#